data_AF-A0AAW2M5I8-F1
#
_entry.id   AF-A0AAW2M5I8-F1
#
_cell.length_a   1.000
_cell.length_b   1.000
_cell.length_c   1.000
_cell.angle_alpha   90.00
_cell.angle_beta   90.00
_cell.angle_gamma   90.00
#
_symmetry.space_group_name_H-M   'P 1'
#
loop_
_entity.id
_entity.type
_entity.pdbx_description
1 polymer ?
#
loop_
_entity_poly.entity_id
_entity_poly.type
_entity_poly.pdbx_seq_one_letter_code
_entity_poly.pdbx_strand_id
1 'polypeptide(L)'
;MEKLPSSWAIAFAYSYSLILIEIQDTIKSPPSEYKTMKKATLVSVAVTTIFYMLCGCFGYAAFGDLSPGNLLTGFGFYNPYWLLDIANVAIVVHLIGAYQVYCQPLFAFIEKTAIEWYPDSKFITAEVTIPIPGLKPFKLNLFRLIWRTIFVIITTIISMLMPFFNDVVGILGALGFWPLTVYFPVEMYIVQKRIPKWSARWMCLQILSMACLVISVAALVGSFAGVVSDLKVYKPFKTSY
;
A
#
# COMPACT_ATOMS: atom_id res chain seq x y z
N MET A 1 1.80 14.82 -23.29
CA MET A 1 0.92 13.89 -22.55
C MET A 1 1.59 13.43 -21.26
N GLU A 2 2.21 14.34 -20.49
CA GLU A 2 3.18 13.97 -19.44
C GLU A 2 2.72 14.37 -18.02
N LYS A 3 1.49 14.91 -17.89
CA LYS A 3 0.98 15.49 -16.62
C LYS A 3 -0.08 14.65 -15.89
N LEU A 4 -0.48 13.51 -16.44
CA LEU A 4 -1.34 12.56 -15.75
C LEU A 4 -0.63 11.79 -14.57
N PRO A 5 0.71 11.53 -14.57
CA PRO A 5 1.46 10.80 -13.51
C PRO A 5 1.18 11.19 -12.05
N SER A 6 0.88 12.46 -11.79
CA SER A 6 0.79 12.97 -10.42
C SER A 6 -0.52 12.60 -9.72
N SER A 7 -1.62 12.48 -10.47
CA SER A 7 -2.96 12.36 -9.88
C SER A 7 -3.21 11.03 -9.15
N TRP A 8 -2.63 9.93 -9.64
CA TRP A 8 -2.74 8.61 -9.00
C TRP A 8 -1.72 8.38 -7.89
N ALA A 9 -0.53 8.98 -7.96
CA ALA A 9 0.41 8.95 -6.85
C ALA A 9 -0.24 9.55 -5.59
N ILE A 10 -1.01 10.62 -5.76
CA ILE A 10 -1.81 11.22 -4.68
C ILE A 10 -2.90 10.25 -4.21
N ALA A 11 -3.67 9.65 -5.11
CA ALA A 11 -4.72 8.69 -4.74
C ALA A 11 -4.17 7.47 -3.96
N PHE A 12 -3.01 6.95 -4.38
CA PHE A 12 -2.29 5.89 -3.69
C PHE A 12 -1.81 6.33 -2.30
N ALA A 13 -1.25 7.55 -2.20
CA ALA A 13 -0.72 8.07 -0.95
C ALA A 13 -1.78 8.22 0.17
N TYR A 14 -3.06 8.34 -0.19
CA TYR A 14 -4.19 8.35 0.75
C TYR A 14 -4.95 7.03 0.84
N SER A 15 -4.45 5.94 0.24
CA SER A 15 -5.10 4.63 0.25
C SER A 15 -4.74 3.81 1.50
N TYR A 16 -5.24 4.24 2.68
CA TYR A 16 -5.08 3.52 3.95
C TYR A 16 -6.29 2.66 4.34
N SER A 17 -7.34 2.62 3.51
CA SER A 17 -8.60 1.90 3.79
C SER A 17 -8.40 0.41 4.06
N LEU A 18 -7.35 -0.20 3.50
CA LEU A 18 -7.01 -1.61 3.69
C LEU A 18 -6.68 -1.94 5.15
N ILE A 19 -5.90 -1.09 5.83
CA ILE A 19 -5.47 -1.30 7.21
C ILE A 19 -6.42 -0.64 8.21
N LEU A 20 -7.22 0.34 7.77
CA LEU A 20 -8.10 1.09 8.65
C LEU A 20 -9.05 0.19 9.47
N ILE A 21 -9.60 -0.86 8.84
CA ILE A 21 -10.54 -1.76 9.51
C ILE A 21 -9.84 -2.55 10.62
N GLU A 22 -8.61 -2.99 10.40
CA GLU A 22 -7.83 -3.72 11.41
C GLU A 22 -7.41 -2.83 12.57
N ILE A 23 -6.97 -1.60 12.28
CA ILE A 23 -6.69 -0.63 13.34
C ILE A 23 -7.95 -0.39 14.15
N GLN A 24 -9.09 -0.23 13.50
CA GLN A 24 -10.36 -0.01 14.18
C GLN A 24 -10.74 -1.19 15.09
N ASP A 25 -10.58 -2.42 14.62
CA ASP A 25 -10.88 -3.65 15.39
C ASP A 25 -9.98 -3.82 16.63
N THR A 26 -8.78 -3.23 16.62
CA THR A 26 -7.86 -3.27 17.78
C THR A 26 -8.12 -2.20 18.86
N ILE A 27 -8.93 -1.18 18.56
CA ILE A 27 -9.15 -0.06 19.49
C ILE A 27 -10.10 -0.48 20.61
N LYS A 28 -9.64 -0.32 21.85
CA LYS A 28 -10.45 -0.62 23.03
C LYS A 28 -11.54 0.42 23.24
N SER A 29 -12.75 -0.07 23.50
CA SER A 29 -13.87 0.73 24.02
C SER A 29 -13.86 0.68 25.57
N PRO A 30 -14.20 1.77 26.30
CA PRO A 30 -14.70 3.09 25.86
C PRO A 30 -13.60 4.18 25.69
N PRO A 31 -13.83 5.25 24.89
CA PRO A 31 -15.04 5.59 24.11
C PRO A 31 -15.19 4.75 22.83
N SER A 32 -16.33 4.85 22.15
CA SER A 32 -16.61 4.05 20.94
C SER A 32 -15.50 4.19 19.89
N GLU A 33 -15.08 3.07 19.30
CA GLU A 33 -14.01 2.98 18.30
C GLU A 33 -14.12 4.04 17.20
N TYR A 34 -15.33 4.27 16.67
CA TYR A 34 -15.59 5.30 15.66
C TYR A 34 -15.17 6.72 16.11
N LYS A 35 -15.37 7.09 17.39
CA LYS A 35 -14.99 8.43 17.87
C LYS A 35 -13.48 8.59 17.92
N THR A 36 -12.78 7.57 18.42
CA THR A 36 -11.32 7.53 18.49
C THR A 36 -10.73 7.51 17.08
N MET A 37 -11.22 6.61 16.22
CA MET A 37 -10.80 6.52 14.82
C MET A 37 -11.04 7.81 14.06
N LYS A 38 -12.21 8.44 14.19
CA LYS A 38 -12.49 9.71 13.50
C LYS A 38 -11.48 10.80 13.85
N LYS A 39 -11.11 10.93 15.14
CA LYS A 39 -10.09 11.90 15.57
C LYS A 39 -8.70 11.51 15.04
N ALA A 40 -8.33 10.24 15.18
CA ALA A 40 -7.04 9.74 14.71
C ALA A 40 -6.87 9.91 13.20
N THR A 41 -7.88 9.52 12.42
CA THR A 41 -7.91 9.70 10.96
C THR A 41 -7.86 11.16 10.56
N LEU A 42 -8.62 12.05 11.24
CA LEU A 42 -8.58 13.48 10.94
C LEU A 42 -7.17 14.06 11.14
N VAL A 43 -6.55 13.78 12.29
CA VAL A 43 -5.20 14.24 12.60
C VAL A 43 -4.18 13.64 11.63
N SER A 44 -4.25 12.33 11.36
CA SER A 44 -3.34 11.65 10.45
C SER A 44 -3.44 12.24 9.04
N VAL A 45 -4.64 12.38 8.48
CA VAL A 45 -4.83 12.93 7.13
C VAL A 45 -4.35 14.38 7.07
N ALA A 46 -4.63 15.21 8.08
CA ALA A 46 -4.16 16.58 8.13
C ALA A 46 -2.62 16.67 8.14
N VAL A 47 -1.96 15.91 9.02
CA VAL A 47 -0.50 15.87 9.12
C VAL A 47 0.12 15.37 7.82
N THR A 48 -0.39 14.27 7.26
CA THR A 48 0.09 13.71 5.99
C THR A 48 -0.09 14.70 4.83
N THR A 49 -1.21 15.42 4.80
CA THR A 49 -1.49 16.42 3.75
C THR A 49 -0.51 17.58 3.82
N ILE A 50 -0.30 18.13 5.01
CA ILE A 50 0.68 19.21 5.23
C ILE A 50 2.07 18.72 4.84
N PHE A 51 2.46 17.52 5.27
CA PHE A 51 3.76 16.96 4.96
C PHE A 51 3.99 16.77 3.46
N TYR A 52 3.05 16.13 2.74
CA TYR A 52 3.15 15.96 1.28
C TYR A 52 3.14 17.29 0.53
N MET A 53 2.34 18.26 0.97
CA MET A 53 2.34 19.59 0.38
C MET A 53 3.69 20.28 0.60
N LEU A 54 4.28 20.21 1.79
CA LEU A 54 5.60 20.76 2.07
C LEU A 54 6.68 20.10 1.23
N CYS A 55 6.69 18.76 1.13
CA CYS A 55 7.64 18.03 0.29
C CYS A 55 7.51 18.41 -1.19
N GLY A 56 6.28 18.53 -1.71
CA GLY A 56 6.02 18.96 -3.08
C GLY A 56 6.45 20.40 -3.34
N CYS A 57 6.07 21.33 -2.46
CA CYS A 57 6.42 22.75 -2.58
C CYS A 57 7.92 22.99 -2.48
N PHE A 58 8.60 22.40 -1.48
CA PHE A 58 10.05 22.56 -1.33
C PHE A 58 10.83 21.80 -2.41
N GLY A 59 10.38 20.61 -2.82
CA GLY A 59 10.98 19.87 -3.93
C GLY A 59 10.92 20.67 -5.22
N TYR A 60 9.76 21.24 -5.55
CA TYR A 60 9.62 22.10 -6.72
C TYR A 60 10.40 23.41 -6.57
N ALA A 61 10.44 24.04 -5.39
CA ALA A 61 11.24 25.25 -5.17
C ALA A 61 12.75 25.01 -5.33
N ALA A 62 13.24 23.79 -5.02
CA ALA A 62 14.64 23.43 -5.12
C ALA A 62 15.06 22.98 -6.54
N PHE A 63 14.21 22.22 -7.24
CA PHE A 63 14.57 21.59 -8.52
C PHE A 63 13.80 22.13 -9.74
N GLY A 64 12.73 22.91 -9.52
CA GLY A 64 11.85 23.41 -10.58
C GLY A 64 11.27 22.29 -11.44
N ASP A 65 11.19 22.55 -12.75
CA ASP A 65 10.70 21.59 -13.75
C ASP A 65 11.58 20.33 -13.89
N LEU A 66 12.79 20.32 -13.31
CA LEU A 66 13.70 19.17 -13.31
C LEU A 66 13.51 18.26 -12.09
N SER A 67 12.46 18.46 -11.29
CA SER A 67 12.20 17.63 -10.11
C SER A 67 12.03 16.15 -10.48
N PRO A 68 12.88 15.25 -9.93
CA PRO A 68 12.79 13.83 -10.24
C PRO A 68 11.62 13.18 -9.50
N GLY A 69 11.04 12.13 -10.08
CA GLY A 69 9.97 11.36 -9.43
C GLY A 69 10.36 10.72 -8.09
N ASN A 70 11.65 10.43 -7.90
CA ASN A 70 12.24 10.13 -6.59
C ASN A 70 13.22 11.25 -6.23
N LEU A 71 12.90 12.05 -5.20
CA LEU A 71 13.75 13.16 -4.79
C LEU A 71 15.16 12.70 -4.41
N LEU A 72 15.31 11.50 -3.82
CA LEU A 72 16.61 10.99 -3.40
C LEU A 72 17.56 10.66 -4.56
N THR A 73 17.02 10.36 -5.74
CA THR A 73 17.85 10.14 -6.94
C THR A 73 18.34 11.45 -7.55
N GLY A 74 17.68 12.58 -7.26
CA GLY A 74 18.11 13.91 -7.72
C GLY A 74 19.31 14.49 -6.99
N PHE A 75 19.59 14.00 -5.77
CA PHE A 75 20.70 14.47 -4.94
C PHE A 75 22.04 13.79 -5.24
N GLY A 76 22.11 12.88 -6.21
CA GLY A 76 23.28 12.03 -6.50
C GLY A 76 24.59 12.77 -6.84
N PHE A 77 24.59 14.10 -6.95
CA PHE A 77 25.75 14.89 -7.35
C PHE A 77 26.14 16.04 -6.39
N TYR A 78 25.42 16.25 -5.28
CA TYR A 78 25.69 17.39 -4.38
C TYR A 78 26.02 16.91 -2.96
N ASN A 79 27.24 17.25 -2.51
CA ASN A 79 27.68 17.09 -1.13
C ASN A 79 26.62 17.64 -0.14
N PRO A 80 26.33 16.97 0.99
CA PRO A 80 27.09 15.84 1.56
C PRO A 80 26.37 14.47 1.53
N TYR A 81 27.11 13.42 1.18
CA TYR A 81 26.62 12.04 1.02
C TYR A 81 26.01 11.42 2.29
N TRP A 82 26.44 11.84 3.48
CA TRP A 82 25.91 11.30 4.75
C TRP A 82 24.41 11.54 4.93
N LEU A 83 23.88 12.64 4.38
CA LEU A 83 22.45 12.95 4.49
C LEU A 83 21.62 11.99 3.64
N LEU A 84 22.12 11.62 2.46
CA LEU A 84 21.51 10.63 1.59
C LEU A 84 21.55 9.24 2.25
N ASP A 85 22.66 8.88 2.89
CA ASP A 85 22.80 7.60 3.60
C ASP A 85 21.82 7.49 4.77
N ILE A 86 21.68 8.55 5.59
CA ILE A 86 20.70 8.58 6.69
C ILE A 86 19.27 8.47 6.14
N ALA A 87 18.96 9.17 5.05
CA ALA A 87 17.64 9.09 4.42
C ALA A 87 17.34 7.67 3.91
N ASN A 88 18.32 7.02 3.28
CA ASN A 88 18.18 5.63 2.82
C ASN A 88 18.02 4.66 4.00
N VAL A 89 18.78 4.81 5.08
CA VAL A 89 18.62 3.99 6.30
C VAL A 89 17.21 4.19 6.90
N ALA A 90 16.73 5.42 6.98
CA ALA A 90 15.39 5.71 7.48
C ALA A 90 14.30 5.06 6.61
N ILE A 91 14.45 5.08 5.28
CA ILE A 91 13.55 4.38 4.34
C ILE A 91 13.58 2.88 4.60
N VAL A 92 14.77 2.27 4.76
CA VAL A 92 14.88 0.83 5.02
C VAL A 92 14.17 0.46 6.32
N VAL A 93 14.42 1.19 7.41
CA VAL A 93 13.78 0.94 8.71
C VAL A 93 12.26 1.08 8.61
N HIS A 94 11.78 2.13 7.94
CA HIS A 94 10.35 2.35 7.71
C HIS A 94 9.72 1.22 6.88
N LEU A 95 10.34 0.83 5.78
CA LEU A 95 9.83 -0.20 4.87
C LEU A 95 9.80 -1.58 5.51
N ILE A 96 10.76 -1.93 6.38
CA ILE A 96 10.72 -3.17 7.15
C ILE A 96 9.47 -3.19 8.04
N GLY A 97 9.20 -2.09 8.76
CA GLY A 97 8.01 -1.96 9.60
C GLY A 97 6.71 -2.04 8.79
N ALA A 98 6.63 -1.30 7.69
CA ALA A 98 5.47 -1.32 6.79
C ALA A 98 5.23 -2.73 6.23
N TYR A 99 6.27 -3.39 5.71
CA TYR A 99 6.17 -4.74 5.16
C TYR A 99 5.57 -5.72 6.17
N GLN A 100 6.01 -5.66 7.44
CA GLN A 100 5.44 -6.51 8.49
C GLN A 100 3.94 -6.25 8.67
N VAL A 101 3.52 -4.99 8.82
CA VAL A 101 2.11 -4.64 9.03
C VAL A 101 1.24 -5.06 7.84
N TYR A 102 1.68 -4.79 6.60
CA TYR A 102 0.91 -5.14 5.39
C TYR A 102 0.84 -6.64 5.11
N CYS A 103 1.84 -7.43 5.52
CA CYS A 103 1.85 -8.87 5.27
C CYS A 103 1.03 -9.67 6.29
N GLN A 104 0.86 -9.19 7.53
CA GLN A 104 0.11 -9.94 8.55
C GLN A 104 -1.32 -10.33 8.12
N PRO A 105 -2.12 -9.42 7.53
CA PRO A 105 -3.50 -9.72 7.13
C PRO A 105 -3.56 -10.81 6.07
N LEU A 106 -2.67 -10.73 5.09
CA LEU A 106 -2.55 -11.70 4.02
C LEU A 106 -2.15 -13.07 4.55
N PHE A 107 -1.15 -13.12 5.43
CA PHE A 107 -0.73 -14.36 6.07
C PHE A 107 -1.85 -14.95 6.93
N ALA A 108 -2.53 -14.14 7.73
CA ALA A 108 -3.65 -14.59 8.55
C ALA A 108 -4.80 -15.15 7.70
N PHE A 109 -5.14 -14.48 6.59
CA PHE A 109 -6.17 -14.94 5.66
C PHE A 109 -5.81 -16.31 5.05
N ILE A 110 -4.63 -16.43 4.45
CA ILE A 110 -4.21 -17.66 3.77
C ILE A 110 -4.06 -18.82 4.78
N GLU A 111 -3.48 -18.56 5.94
CA GLU A 111 -3.32 -19.57 6.98
C GLU A 111 -4.66 -20.06 7.50
N LYS A 112 -5.61 -19.15 7.75
CA LYS A 112 -6.96 -19.52 8.18
C LYS A 112 -7.69 -20.33 7.11
N THR A 113 -7.67 -19.87 5.86
CA THR A 113 -8.31 -20.59 4.74
C THR A 113 -7.70 -21.98 4.53
N ALA A 114 -6.37 -22.11 4.64
CA ALA A 114 -5.71 -23.40 4.52
C ALA A 114 -6.13 -24.39 5.62
N ILE A 115 -6.29 -23.91 6.86
CA ILE A 115 -6.79 -24.72 7.99
C ILE A 115 -8.25 -25.14 7.76
N GLU A 116 -9.10 -24.25 7.25
CA GLU A 116 -10.50 -24.54 6.96
C GLU A 116 -10.68 -25.55 5.81
N TRP A 117 -9.84 -25.47 4.77
CA TRP A 117 -9.94 -26.36 3.61
C TRP A 117 -9.30 -27.74 3.82
N TYR A 118 -8.26 -27.82 4.65
CA TYR A 118 -7.52 -29.05 4.90
C TYR A 118 -7.35 -29.33 6.40
N PRO A 119 -8.46 -29.48 7.16
CA PRO A 119 -8.42 -29.65 8.61
C PRO A 119 -7.65 -30.91 9.04
N ASP A 120 -7.73 -31.98 8.25
CA ASP A 120 -7.10 -33.28 8.57
C ASP A 120 -5.60 -33.32 8.24
N SER A 121 -5.06 -32.30 7.57
CA SER A 121 -3.64 -32.26 7.19
C SER A 121 -2.79 -31.90 8.39
N LYS A 122 -2.08 -32.89 8.96
CA LYS A 122 -1.10 -32.69 10.04
C LYS A 122 -0.03 -31.66 9.68
N PHE A 123 0.30 -31.46 8.41
CA PHE A 123 1.28 -30.45 8.00
C PHE A 123 0.76 -29.00 8.20
N ILE A 124 -0.55 -28.79 8.00
CA ILE A 124 -1.21 -27.48 8.11
C ILE A 124 -1.66 -27.20 9.54
N THR A 125 -2.13 -28.21 10.27
CA THR A 125 -2.70 -28.01 11.62
C THR A 125 -1.75 -28.34 12.76
N ALA A 126 -0.66 -29.09 12.54
CA ALA A 126 0.26 -29.41 13.64
C ALA A 126 1.07 -28.19 14.07
N GLU A 127 1.02 -27.91 15.38
CA GLU A 127 1.93 -26.99 16.05
C GLU A 127 3.05 -27.79 16.73
N VAL A 128 4.27 -27.67 16.20
CA VAL A 128 5.47 -28.20 16.82
C VAL A 128 5.93 -27.20 17.88
N THR A 129 5.88 -27.59 19.15
CA THR A 129 6.43 -26.77 20.24
C THR A 129 7.92 -27.05 20.36
N ILE A 130 8.74 -26.05 20.04
CA ILE A 130 10.19 -26.12 20.26
C ILE A 130 10.46 -25.53 21.64
N PRO A 131 10.93 -26.33 22.61
CA PRO A 131 11.38 -25.82 23.89
C PRO A 131 12.70 -25.07 23.68
N ILE A 132 12.69 -23.75 23.93
CA ILE A 132 13.90 -22.92 23.91
C ILE A 132 14.35 -22.74 25.36
N PRO A 133 15.59 -23.11 25.72
CA PRO A 133 16.09 -22.92 27.09
C PRO A 133 16.03 -21.43 27.49
N GLY A 134 15.27 -21.11 28.55
CA GLY A 134 15.16 -19.75 29.09
C GLY A 134 14.07 -18.85 28.48
N LEU A 135 13.30 -19.32 27.50
CA LEU A 135 12.22 -18.56 26.86
C LEU A 135 10.91 -19.37 26.80
N LYS A 136 9.79 -18.69 26.54
CA LYS A 136 8.50 -19.39 26.32
C LYS A 136 8.64 -20.34 25.11
N PRO A 137 8.08 -21.57 25.18
CA PRO A 137 8.16 -22.54 24.10
C PRO A 137 7.58 -21.95 22.81
N PHE A 138 8.33 -22.07 21.72
CA PHE A 138 7.97 -21.48 20.44
C PHE A 138 7.10 -22.44 19.63
N LYS A 139 5.87 -22.02 19.31
CA LYS A 139 4.92 -22.82 18.53
C LYS A 139 5.16 -22.61 17.04
N LEU A 140 5.92 -23.52 16.43
CA LEU A 140 6.13 -23.53 14.99
C LEU A 140 5.07 -24.34 14.27
N ASN A 141 4.65 -23.83 13.13
CA ASN A 141 3.83 -24.57 12.18
C ASN A 141 4.62 -24.61 10.87
N LEU A 142 4.86 -25.81 10.35
CA LEU A 142 5.72 -26.02 9.18
C LEU A 142 5.13 -25.37 7.93
N PHE A 143 3.80 -25.43 7.76
CA PHE A 143 3.12 -24.73 6.68
C PHE A 143 3.34 -23.22 6.75
N ARG A 144 3.16 -22.59 7.93
CA ARG A 144 3.42 -21.14 8.11
C ARG A 144 4.84 -20.76 7.73
N LEU A 145 5.82 -21.56 8.15
CA LEU A 145 7.23 -21.29 7.84
C LEU A 145 7.48 -21.36 6.34
N ILE A 146 7.12 -22.47 5.69
CA ILE A 146 7.40 -22.72 4.27
C ILE A 146 6.67 -21.70 3.40
N TRP A 147 5.37 -21.47 3.63
CA TRP A 147 4.58 -20.54 2.82
C TRP A 147 5.10 -19.10 2.95
N ARG A 148 5.39 -18.62 4.17
CA ARG A 148 5.92 -17.25 4.36
C ARG A 148 7.29 -17.08 3.71
N THR A 149 8.16 -18.09 3.78
CA THR A 149 9.47 -18.06 3.10
C THR A 149 9.31 -18.03 1.58
N ILE A 150 8.44 -18.87 1.01
CA ILE A 150 8.14 -18.85 -0.43
C ILE A 150 7.60 -17.48 -0.85
N PHE A 151 6.67 -16.91 -0.08
CA PHE A 151 6.10 -15.60 -0.34
C PHE A 151 7.20 -14.52 -0.41
N VAL A 152 8.09 -14.46 0.59
CA VAL A 152 9.21 -13.50 0.62
C VAL A 152 10.17 -13.69 -0.54
N ILE A 153 10.50 -14.93 -0.90
CA ILE A 153 11.37 -15.22 -2.05
C ILE A 153 10.73 -14.72 -3.35
N ILE A 154 9.45 -15.03 -3.56
CA ILE A 154 8.71 -14.61 -4.76
C ILE A 154 8.63 -13.08 -4.84
N THR A 155 8.25 -12.39 -3.76
CA THR A 155 8.16 -10.93 -3.77
C THR A 155 9.52 -10.28 -4.01
N THR A 156 10.59 -10.83 -3.45
CA THR A 156 11.96 -10.36 -3.69
C THR A 156 12.36 -10.52 -5.15
N ILE A 157 12.09 -11.67 -5.77
CA ILE A 157 12.37 -11.90 -7.20
C ILE A 157 11.58 -10.92 -8.06
N ILE A 158 10.30 -10.73 -7.76
CA ILE A 158 9.43 -9.78 -8.46
C ILE A 158 10.00 -8.35 -8.34
N SER A 159 10.43 -7.93 -7.14
CA SER A 159 11.05 -6.62 -6.91
C SER A 159 12.36 -6.45 -7.68
N MET A 160 13.18 -7.50 -7.82
CA MET A 160 14.41 -7.45 -8.61
C MET A 160 14.14 -7.32 -10.12
N LEU A 161 13.05 -7.94 -10.60
CA LEU A 161 12.68 -7.94 -12.02
C LEU A 161 11.93 -6.67 -12.46
N MET A 162 11.30 -5.94 -11.53
CA MET A 162 10.54 -4.72 -11.80
C MET A 162 11.17 -3.49 -11.13
N PRO A 163 12.15 -2.82 -11.78
CA PRO A 163 12.73 -1.59 -11.25
C PRO A 163 11.84 -0.35 -11.41
N PHE A 164 10.67 -0.47 -12.05
CA PHE A 164 9.76 0.65 -12.40
C PHE A 164 8.74 0.92 -11.28
N PHE A 165 9.24 1.35 -10.12
CA PHE A 165 8.44 1.55 -8.91
C PHE A 165 7.18 2.41 -9.14
N ASN A 166 7.32 3.54 -9.86
CA ASN A 166 6.23 4.49 -10.07
C ASN A 166 5.07 3.89 -10.89
N ASP A 167 5.39 3.12 -11.93
CA ASP A 167 4.36 2.52 -12.78
C ASP A 167 3.65 1.37 -12.08
N VAL A 168 4.38 0.55 -11.30
CA VAL A 168 3.79 -0.52 -10.50
C VAL A 168 2.86 0.05 -9.42
N VAL A 169 3.29 1.10 -8.72
CA VAL A 169 2.45 1.81 -7.75
C VAL A 169 1.23 2.44 -8.43
N GLY A 170 1.37 2.95 -9.65
CA GLY A 170 0.27 3.46 -10.46
C GLY A 170 -0.78 2.39 -10.79
N ILE A 171 -0.35 1.19 -11.20
CA ILE A 171 -1.23 0.04 -11.47
C ILE A 171 -1.95 -0.40 -10.19
N LEU A 172 -1.20 -0.64 -9.11
CA LEU A 172 -1.75 -1.11 -7.84
C LEU A 172 -2.71 -0.08 -7.23
N GLY A 173 -2.33 1.20 -7.28
CA GLY A 173 -3.16 2.32 -6.84
C GLY A 173 -4.45 2.41 -7.62
N ALA A 174 -4.40 2.33 -8.95
CA ALA A 174 -5.60 2.37 -9.79
C ALA A 174 -6.55 1.17 -9.54
N LEU A 175 -6.00 -0.04 -9.39
CA LEU A 175 -6.78 -1.24 -9.13
C LEU A 175 -7.41 -1.25 -7.73
N GLY A 176 -6.69 -0.76 -6.72
CA GLY A 176 -7.18 -0.71 -5.34
C GLY A 176 -8.13 0.46 -5.07
N PHE A 177 -7.84 1.64 -5.65
CA PHE A 177 -8.51 2.89 -5.30
C PHE A 177 -10.02 2.85 -5.57
N TRP A 178 -10.46 2.51 -6.78
CA TRP A 178 -11.90 2.52 -7.07
C TRP A 178 -12.70 1.50 -6.24
N PRO A 179 -12.40 0.19 -6.25
CA PRO A 179 -13.24 -0.79 -5.57
C PRO A 179 -13.21 -0.62 -4.04
N LEU A 180 -12.04 -0.35 -3.47
CA LEU A 180 -11.85 -0.37 -2.00
C LEU A 180 -12.02 1.01 -1.35
N THR A 181 -11.57 2.08 -2.01
CA THR A 181 -11.56 3.43 -1.42
C THR A 181 -12.80 4.24 -1.81
N VAL A 182 -13.41 3.94 -2.97
CA VAL A 182 -14.57 4.71 -3.46
C VAL A 182 -15.85 3.87 -3.45
N TYR A 183 -15.93 2.82 -4.27
CA TYR A 183 -17.14 2.05 -4.49
C TYR A 183 -17.67 1.42 -3.20
N PHE A 184 -16.83 0.64 -2.49
CA PHE A 184 -17.26 -0.07 -1.30
C PHE A 184 -17.76 0.87 -0.18
N PRO A 185 -17.06 1.95 0.21
CA PRO A 185 -17.57 2.89 1.20
C PRO A 185 -18.84 3.64 0.76
N VAL A 186 -18.95 3.99 -0.53
CA VAL A 186 -20.15 4.66 -1.08
C VAL A 186 -21.37 3.76 -0.98
N GLU A 187 -21.26 2.50 -1.42
CA GLU A 187 -22.35 1.53 -1.32
C GLU A 187 -22.72 1.23 0.13
N MET A 188 -21.71 1.04 1.00
CA MET A 188 -21.93 0.87 2.44
C MET A 188 -22.70 2.05 3.03
N TYR A 189 -22.37 3.29 2.66
CA TYR A 189 -23.06 4.49 3.13
C TYR A 189 -24.51 4.56 2.63
N ILE A 190 -24.77 4.23 1.36
CA ILE A 190 -26.11 4.20 0.77
C ILE A 190 -27.00 3.19 1.50
N VAL A 191 -26.49 1.99 1.75
CA VAL A 191 -27.21 0.91 2.45
C VAL A 191 -27.46 1.29 3.91
N GLN A 192 -26.44 1.78 4.63
CA GLN A 192 -26.55 2.13 6.05
C GLN A 192 -27.50 3.30 6.29
N LYS A 193 -27.49 4.31 5.41
CA LYS A 193 -28.38 5.49 5.50
C LYS A 193 -29.71 5.31 4.79
N ARG A 194 -29.96 4.15 4.18
CA ARG A 194 -31.19 3.83 3.41
C ARG A 194 -31.55 4.95 2.43
N ILE A 195 -30.56 5.44 1.69
CA ILE A 195 -30.77 6.55 0.76
C ILE A 195 -31.69 6.07 -0.38
N PRO A 196 -32.81 6.75 -0.66
CA PRO A 196 -33.70 6.35 -1.73
C PRO A 196 -33.00 6.44 -3.09
N LYS A 197 -33.15 5.38 -3.89
CA LYS A 197 -32.65 5.34 -5.28
C LYS A 197 -33.21 6.55 -6.04
N TRP A 198 -32.40 7.14 -6.91
CA TRP A 198 -32.73 8.34 -7.70
C TRP A 198 -32.92 9.65 -6.91
N SER A 199 -32.70 9.65 -5.60
CA SER A 199 -32.53 10.90 -4.86
C SER A 199 -31.34 11.69 -5.40
N ALA A 200 -31.37 13.02 -5.34
CA ALA A 200 -30.23 13.87 -5.69
C ALA A 200 -28.93 13.45 -4.97
N ARG A 201 -29.03 13.02 -3.70
CA ARG A 201 -27.88 12.51 -2.93
C ARG A 201 -27.36 11.19 -3.50
N TRP A 202 -28.25 10.28 -3.86
CA TRP A 202 -27.88 9.00 -4.48
C TRP A 202 -27.22 9.21 -5.84
N MET A 203 -27.80 10.06 -6.69
CA MET A 203 -27.23 10.39 -8.00
C MET A 203 -25.85 11.05 -7.87
N CYS A 204 -25.68 11.99 -6.93
CA CYS A 204 -24.39 12.61 -6.65
C CYS A 204 -23.31 11.58 -6.27
N LEU A 205 -23.64 10.67 -5.34
CA LEU A 205 -22.72 9.62 -4.91
C LEU A 205 -22.36 8.64 -6.04
N GLN A 206 -23.32 8.27 -6.89
CA GLN A 206 -23.07 7.40 -8.04
C GLN A 206 -22.24 8.09 -9.12
N ILE A 207 -22.52 9.37 -9.43
CA ILE A 207 -21.72 10.17 -10.36
C ILE A 207 -20.28 10.28 -9.87
N LEU A 208 -20.08 10.55 -8.57
CA LEU A 208 -18.75 10.57 -7.97
C LEU A 208 -18.03 9.23 -8.14
N SER A 209 -18.70 8.12 -7.81
CA SER A 209 -18.13 6.77 -7.95
C SER A 209 -17.75 6.45 -9.40
N MET A 210 -18.61 6.78 -10.36
CA MET A 210 -18.35 6.57 -11.78
C MET A 210 -17.24 7.47 -12.32
N ALA A 211 -17.16 8.73 -11.88
CA ALA A 211 -16.06 9.62 -12.23
C ALA A 211 -14.72 9.07 -11.73
N CYS A 212 -14.66 8.61 -10.48
CA CYS A 212 -13.49 7.95 -9.92
C CYS A 212 -13.13 6.65 -10.66
N LEU A 213 -14.11 5.89 -11.15
CA LEU A 213 -13.87 4.71 -11.98
C LEU A 213 -13.14 5.09 -13.27
N VAL A 214 -13.64 6.09 -13.99
CA VAL A 214 -13.04 6.56 -15.25
C VAL A 214 -11.60 7.03 -15.02
N ILE A 215 -11.36 7.79 -13.96
CA ILE A 215 -10.01 8.24 -13.57
C ILE A 215 -9.11 7.03 -13.28
N SER A 216 -9.61 6.03 -12.56
CA SER A 216 -8.84 4.82 -12.22
C SER A 216 -8.50 4.01 -13.46
N VAL A 217 -9.44 3.85 -14.39
CA VAL A 217 -9.18 3.15 -15.66
C VAL A 217 -8.15 3.90 -16.50
N ALA A 218 -8.27 5.23 -16.61
CA ALA A 218 -7.29 6.04 -17.33
C ALA A 218 -5.88 5.94 -16.70
N ALA A 219 -5.80 5.97 -15.37
CA ALA A 219 -4.55 5.81 -14.62
C ALA A 219 -3.93 4.41 -14.82
N LEU A 220 -4.77 3.37 -14.82
CA LEU A 220 -4.36 2.00 -15.09
C LEU A 220 -3.73 1.88 -16.48
N VAL A 221 -4.41 2.39 -17.51
CA VAL A 221 -3.90 2.39 -18.90
C VAL A 221 -2.59 3.17 -19.01
N GLY A 222 -2.50 4.35 -18.38
CA GLY A 222 -1.28 5.15 -18.38
C GLY A 222 -0.10 4.43 -17.73
N SER A 223 -0.33 3.80 -16.59
CA SER A 223 0.70 3.07 -15.85
C SER A 223 1.15 1.80 -16.61
N PHE A 224 0.22 1.07 -17.24
CA PHE A 224 0.57 -0.05 -18.13
C PHE A 224 1.39 0.38 -19.33
N ALA A 225 1.06 1.52 -19.95
CA ALA A 225 1.83 2.07 -21.05
C ALA A 225 3.26 2.43 -20.61
N GLY A 226 3.42 2.98 -19.40
CA GLY A 226 4.72 3.21 -18.74
C GLY A 226 5.53 1.92 -18.63
N VAL A 227 4.96 0.89 -17.98
CA VAL A 227 5.62 -0.43 -17.84
C VAL A 227 6.07 -1.00 -19.18
N VAL A 228 5.21 -0.95 -20.21
CA VAL A 228 5.55 -1.48 -21.54
C VAL A 228 6.66 -0.68 -22.21
N SER A 229 6.68 0.64 -22.05
CA SER A 229 7.75 1.50 -22.56
C SER A 229 9.08 1.17 -21.90
N ASP A 230 9.06 1.04 -20.58
CA ASP A 230 10.22 0.80 -19.75
C ASP A 230 10.80 -0.60 -19.95
N LEU A 231 9.94 -1.62 -20.12
CA LEU A 231 10.36 -2.98 -20.46
C LEU A 231 11.06 -3.10 -21.81
N LYS A 232 10.78 -2.21 -22.79
CA LYS A 232 11.49 -2.22 -24.09
C LYS A 232 12.95 -1.82 -23.97
N VAL A 233 13.27 -0.99 -22.97
CA VAL A 233 14.63 -0.49 -22.72
C VAL A 233 15.36 -1.34 -21.69
N TYR A 234 14.59 -2.05 -20.84
CA TYR A 234 15.13 -2.89 -19.78
C TYR A 234 15.97 -4.06 -20.28
N LYS A 235 17.16 -4.22 -19.70
CA LYS A 235 17.98 -5.42 -19.83
C LYS A 235 18.10 -6.07 -18.46
N PRO A 236 17.47 -7.24 -18.23
CA PRO A 236 17.53 -7.92 -16.94
C PRO A 236 18.98 -8.11 -16.50
N PHE A 237 19.26 -7.75 -15.25
CA PHE A 237 20.56 -7.99 -14.59
C PHE A 237 21.80 -7.36 -15.25
N LYS A 238 21.63 -6.30 -16.06
CA LYS A 238 22.74 -5.46 -16.53
C LYS A 238 22.77 -4.13 -15.78
N THR A 239 23.82 -3.91 -14.99
CA THR A 239 24.18 -2.61 -14.44
C THR A 239 25.01 -1.85 -15.47
N SER A 240 24.47 -0.74 -16.00
CA SER A 240 25.31 0.27 -16.66
C SER A 240 25.96 1.10 -15.55
N TYR A 241 27.25 0.87 -15.31
CA TYR A 241 28.08 1.77 -14.52
C TYR A 241 28.39 3.04 -15.29
#